data_AF-I4YNU2-F1
#
_entry.id   AF-I4YNU2-F1
#
_cell.length_a   1.000
_cell.length_b   1.000
_cell.length_c   1.000
_cell.angle_alpha   90.00
_cell.angle_beta   90.00
_cell.angle_gamma   90.00
#
_symmetry.space_group_name_H-M   'P 1'
#
loop_
_entity.id
_entity.type
_entity.pdbx_description
1 polymer ?
#
loop_
_entity_poly.entity_id
_entity_poly.type
_entity_poly.pdbx_seq_one_letter_code
_entity_poly.pdbx_strand_id
1 'polypeptide(L)' 'MPKRHHPYTAEGHEGWNVGLGNLPSSSQSEVLKDLGRQLRQNYQNVLKEPAPDRIQQLLERLEQAHAREENEEL' A
#
# COMPACT_ATOMS: atom_id res chain seq x y z
N MET A 1 -32.99 12.84 -1.11
CA MET A 1 -31.95 12.87 -0.06
C MET A 1 -30.62 13.19 -0.73
N PRO A 2 -29.81 14.14 -0.23
CA PRO A 2 -28.61 14.57 -0.93
C PRO A 2 -27.47 13.58 -0.73
N LYS A 3 -26.82 13.20 -1.84
CA LYS A 3 -25.65 12.31 -1.88
C LYS A 3 -24.48 13.01 -1.18
N ARG A 4 -23.96 12.41 -0.11
CA ARG A 4 -22.75 12.86 0.57
C ARG A 4 -21.55 12.64 -0.36
N HIS A 5 -21.09 13.69 -1.01
CA HIS A 5 -19.75 13.76 -1.55
C HIS A 5 -18.78 13.71 -0.38
N HIS A 6 -18.11 12.57 -0.20
CA HIS A 6 -16.91 12.51 0.62
C HIS A 6 -15.74 12.89 -0.31
N PRO A 7 -15.14 14.09 -0.18
CA PRO A 7 -13.82 14.29 -0.73
C PRO A 7 -12.89 13.38 0.09
N TYR A 8 -12.39 12.32 -0.54
CA TYR A 8 -11.23 11.60 -0.03
C TYR A 8 -10.06 12.57 -0.11
N THR A 9 -9.88 13.39 0.91
CA THR A 9 -8.63 14.09 1.12
C THR A 9 -7.63 13.03 1.56
N ALA A 10 -6.78 12.61 0.62
CA ALA A 10 -5.51 11.97 0.94
C ALA A 10 -4.62 13.02 1.64
N GLU A 11 -4.99 13.38 2.87
CA GLU A 11 -4.13 14.14 3.76
C GLU A 11 -2.90 13.30 4.05
N GLY A 12 -1.74 13.80 3.63
CA GLY A 12 -0.49 13.48 4.31
C GLY A 12 0.29 12.28 3.79
N HIS A 13 0.52 12.17 2.47
CA HIS A 13 1.87 11.81 2.05
C HIS A 13 2.72 13.08 2.02
N GLU A 14 2.91 13.70 3.20
CA GLU A 14 4.06 14.58 3.40
C GLU A 14 5.29 13.72 3.11
N GLY A 15 5.94 14.04 2.00
CA GLY A 15 7.07 13.29 1.49
C GLY A 15 8.06 13.01 2.60
N TRP A 16 8.38 11.73 2.78
CA TRP A 16 9.39 11.26 3.72
C TRP A 16 10.72 11.92 3.35
N ASN A 17 11.01 13.06 3.96
CA ASN A 17 12.23 13.81 3.68
C ASN A 17 13.25 13.43 4.75
N VAL A 18 14.01 12.37 4.49
CA VAL A 18 15.12 12.00 5.37
C VAL A 18 16.23 13.02 5.09
N GLY A 19 16.37 14.01 5.98
CA GLY A 19 17.39 15.06 5.88
C GLY A 19 18.81 14.50 5.97
N LEU A 20 19.28 13.88 4.90
CA LEU A 20 20.58 13.19 4.81
C LEU A 20 21.72 14.12 4.38
N GLY A 21 21.42 15.37 3.99
CA GLY A 21 22.32 16.27 3.27
C GLY A 21 23.67 16.55 3.93
N ASN A 22 23.82 16.29 5.23
CA ASN A 22 25.04 16.61 5.99
C ASN A 22 25.77 15.38 6.56
N LEU A 23 25.32 14.15 6.28
CA LEU A 23 25.95 12.93 6.79
C LEU A 23 26.97 12.34 5.79
N PRO A 24 28.08 11.73 6.26
CA PRO A 24 28.95 10.92 5.42
C PRO A 24 28.14 9.79 4.76
N SER A 25 28.47 9.44 3.51
CA SER A 25 27.72 8.43 2.73
C SER A 25 27.58 7.07 3.42
N SER A 26 28.58 6.65 4.20
CA SER A 26 28.53 5.45 5.03
C SER A 26 27.46 5.55 6.12
N SER A 27 27.39 6.68 6.83
CA SER A 27 26.38 6.94 7.87
C SER A 27 24.98 7.12 7.28
N GLN A 28 24.86 7.70 6.07
CA GLN A 28 23.58 7.76 5.36
C GLN A 28 23.05 6.36 5.04
N SER A 29 23.94 5.44 4.64
CA SER A 29 23.57 4.06 4.33
C SER A 29 23.06 3.30 5.56
N GLU A 30 23.64 3.54 6.74
CA GLU A 30 23.19 2.96 8.00
C GLU A 30 21.82 3.50 8.40
N VAL A 31 21.63 4.83 8.34
CA VAL A 31 20.34 5.47 8.62
C VAL A 31 19.24 4.94 7.70
N LEU A 32 19.52 4.79 6.41
CA LEU A 32 18.55 4.23 5.44
C LEU A 32 18.26 2.75 5.69
N LYS A 33 19.26 1.95 6.08
CA LYS A 33 19.05 0.55 6.47
C LYS A 33 18.18 0.45 7.72
N ASP A 34 18.38 1.32 8.68
CA ASP A 34 17.63 1.35 9.94
C ASP A 34 16.18 1.77 9.70
N LEU A 35 15.98 2.80 8.87
CA LEU A 35 14.66 3.22 8.41
C LEU A 35 13.95 2.11 7.65
N GLY A 36 14.66 1.41 6.75
CA GLY A 36 14.11 0.27 6.02
C GLY A 36 13.66 -0.88 6.95
N ARG A 37 14.40 -1.14 8.03
CA ARG A 37 14.00 -2.13 9.05
C ARG A 37 12.76 -1.68 9.82
N GLN A 38 12.69 -0.41 10.23
CA GLN A 38 11.53 0.14 10.94
C GLN A 38 10.27 0.13 10.07
N LEU A 39 10.36 0.55 8.80
CA LEU A 39 9.25 0.50 7.85
C LEU A 39 8.75 -0.92 7.67
N ARG A 40 9.66 -1.87 7.46
CA ARG A 40 9.29 -3.29 7.31
C ARG A 40 8.56 -3.81 8.54
N GLN A 41 9.05 -3.51 9.74
CA GLN A 41 8.39 -3.92 10.99
C GLN A 41 6.99 -3.29 11.14
N ASN A 42 6.86 -2.00 10.83
CA ASN A 42 5.58 -1.29 10.94
C ASN A 42 4.53 -1.82 9.93
N TYR A 43 4.92 -1.98 8.67
CA TYR A 43 4.02 -2.47 7.62
C TYR A 43 3.71 -3.97 7.74
N GLN A 44 4.56 -4.76 8.41
CA GLN A 44 4.31 -6.18 8.60
C GLN A 44 3.04 -6.46 9.41
N ASN A 45 2.63 -5.53 10.29
CA ASN A 45 1.37 -5.66 11.02
C ASN A 45 0.16 -5.38 10.12
N VAL A 46 0.25 -4.35 9.28
CA VAL A 46 -0.78 -4.00 8.28
C VAL A 46 -0.99 -5.14 7.29
N LEU A 47 0.08 -5.81 6.87
CA LEU A 47 0.00 -6.96 5.95
C LEU A 47 -0.64 -8.21 6.55
N LYS A 48 -0.77 -8.28 7.89
CA LYS A 48 -1.45 -9.39 8.58
C LYS A 48 -2.93 -9.11 8.80
N GLU A 49 -3.38 -7.88 8.60
CA GLU A 49 -4.79 -7.54 8.69
C GLU A 49 -5.54 -8.20 7.53
N PRO A 50 -6.76 -8.70 7.76
CA PRO A 50 -7.57 -9.23 6.67
C PRO A 50 -7.77 -8.13 5.63
N ALA A 51 -7.61 -8.49 4.36
CA ALA A 51 -7.84 -7.55 3.27
C ALA A 51 -9.22 -6.91 3.44
N PRO A 52 -9.34 -5.57 3.37
CA PRO A 52 -10.63 -4.89 3.47
C PRO A 52 -11.67 -5.52 2.54
N ASP A 53 -12.91 -5.64 3.00
CA ASP A 53 -14.02 -6.31 2.27
C ASP A 53 -14.13 -5.86 0.80
N ARG A 54 -13.86 -4.58 0.53
CA ARG A 54 -13.87 -4.01 -0.81
C ARG A 54 -12.80 -4.62 -1.73
N ILE A 55 -11.61 -4.90 -1.20
CA ILE A 55 -10.52 -5.55 -1.94
C ILE A 55 -10.87 -7.01 -2.20
N GLN A 56 -11.43 -7.71 -1.20
CA GLN A 56 -11.91 -9.09 -1.38
C GLN A 56 -12.97 -9.18 -2.48
N GLN A 57 -13.98 -8.30 -2.47
CA GLN A 57 -15.01 -8.25 -3.52
C GLN A 57 -14.44 -7.95 -4.91
N LEU A 58 -13.37 -7.17 -5.00
CA LEU A 58 -12.70 -6.91 -6.27
C LEU A 58 -11.93 -8.13 -6.78
N LEU A 59 -11.25 -8.85 -5.89
CA LEU A 59 -10.57 -10.10 -6.21
C LEU A 59 -11.56 -11.17 -6.68
N GLU A 60 -12.68 -11.34 -5.99
CA GLU A 60 -13.74 -12.28 -6.40
C GLU A 60 -14.31 -11.94 -7.79
N ARG A 61 -14.49 -10.65 -8.11
CA ARG A 61 -14.96 -10.24 -9.44
C ARG A 61 -13.93 -10.51 -10.54
N LEU A 62 -12.64 -10.36 -10.22
CA LEU A 62 -11.56 -10.67 -11.17
C LEU A 62 -11.49 -12.18 -11.44
N GLU A 63 -11.58 -13.01 -10.40
CA GLU A 63 -11.63 -14.47 -10.56
C GLU A 63 -12.84 -14.91 -11.37
N GLN A 64 -14.02 -14.33 -11.12
CA GLN A 64 -15.23 -14.61 -11.90
C GLN A 64 -15.13 -14.19 -13.37
N ALA A 65 -14.43 -13.08 -13.66
CA ALA A 65 -14.19 -12.64 -15.03
C ALA A 65 -13.25 -13.60 -15.77
N HIS A 66 -12.15 -13.99 -15.12
CA HIS A 66 -11.19 -14.94 -15.70
C HIS A 66 -11.81 -16.32 -15.95
N ALA A 67 -12.60 -16.84 -15.01
CA ALA A 67 -13.26 -18.13 -15.14
C ALA A 67 -14.34 -18.15 -16.26
N ARG A 68 -14.87 -16.98 -16.64
CA ARG A 68 -15.77 -16.84 -17.79
C ARG A 68 -15.01 -16.83 -19.10
N GLU A 69 -13.89 -16.13 -19.17
CA GLU A 69 -13.02 -16.13 -20.35
C GLU A 69 -12.48 -17.53 -20.65
N GLU A 70 -12.03 -18.29 -19.65
CA GLU A 70 -11.57 -19.69 -19.83
C GLU A 70 -12.69 -20.67 -20.24
N ASN A 71 -13.96 -20.39 -19.91
CA ASN A 71 -15.09 -21.24 -20.32
C ASN A 71 -15.63 -20.92 -21.71
N GLU A 72 -15.38 -19.73 -22.26
CA GLU A 72 -15.80 -19.34 -23.61
C GLU A 72 -14.84 -19.86 -24.71
N GLU A 73 -13.68 -20.41 -24.34
CA GLU A 73 -12.69 -21.00 -25.26
C GLU A 73 -12.84 -22.53 -25.47
N LEU A 74 -13.89 -23.17 -24.91
CA LEU A 74 -14.24 -24.59 -25.10
C LEU A 74 -15.53 -24.78 -25.93
#